data_AF-A0A7V5YHN6-F1
#
_entry.id   AF-A0A7V5YHN6-F1
#
_cell.length_a   1.000
_cell.length_b   1.000
_cell.length_c   1.000
_cell.angle_alpha   90.00
_cell.angle_beta   90.00
_cell.angle_gamma   90.00
#
_symmetry.space_group_name_H-M   'P 1'
#
loop_
_entity.id
_entity.type
_entity.pdbx_description
1 polymer ?
#
loop_
_entity_poly.entity_id
_entity_poly.type
_entity_poly.pdbx_seq_one_letter_code
_entity_poly.pdbx_strand_id
1 'polypeptide(L)'
;MGRQSMFFSFVLVIVLLAAVAGFAAQRGLGSDHFIISYETSGEDAVDVDFATTVRDALEGAYSVLTDTYGFSLPYQQIEVRISSGGGGELGSEYMDTAYPTNPVPIVTIAPEAEMRDAIGWMYVNTTIDGLVRSTAAHELFHVVQDTLALAGENDMSDQPFVEPLAVWAQELVYPDVNDYLEDGLDLLLSPDSIDFFYRTYDAGIFWVFLSSRHGGPDAIKRVMAESAIYDGRYAIDAAFRNQGFSFDDLWEEFAVASGVGDLPDHEVISGLFHSRVGKEKVKKHETVTHNELPVSTYEGVWDGGQLVVDRSNAKNVPPYNLDYADDPAGRPLRVAHAYGIDYLRLRASTQKTMVISFVGDKGTAFRADVVLSEGDAYTVHPLAEWTPVAVESPDQYNEICILITRGAAGTGTYSVKIEQGE
;
A
#
# COMPACT_ATOMS: atom_id res chain seq x y z
N MET A 1 67.02 18.92 -34.09
CA MET A 1 66.52 17.91 -35.05
C MET A 1 65.97 16.75 -34.23
N GLY A 2 64.68 16.56 -33.99
CA GLY A 2 63.50 16.95 -34.74
C GLY A 2 62.77 15.67 -35.15
N ARG A 3 61.83 15.20 -34.32
CA ARG A 3 60.50 14.69 -34.72
C ARG A 3 59.72 14.16 -33.51
N GLN A 4 58.69 14.92 -33.15
CA GLN A 4 57.47 14.43 -32.52
C GLN A 4 56.73 13.51 -33.51
N SER A 5 56.04 12.50 -32.99
CA SER A 5 54.85 11.94 -33.63
C SER A 5 53.91 11.35 -32.58
N MET A 6 52.82 12.07 -32.33
CA MET A 6 51.56 11.58 -31.76
C MET A 6 50.94 10.51 -32.66
N PHE A 7 50.24 9.54 -32.09
CA PHE A 7 49.05 8.88 -32.67
C PHE A 7 48.25 8.30 -31.49
N PHE A 8 47.25 9.03 -30.99
CA PHE A 8 45.81 8.91 -31.30
C PHE A 8 45.17 7.58 -30.84
N SER A 9 44.35 7.71 -29.80
CA SER A 9 43.39 6.73 -29.28
C SER A 9 42.39 6.32 -30.35
N PHE A 10 42.19 5.02 -30.52
CA PHE A 10 41.03 4.46 -31.21
C PHE A 10 39.91 4.25 -30.19
N VAL A 11 38.92 5.14 -30.20
CA VAL A 11 37.57 4.82 -29.71
C VAL A 11 36.88 4.09 -30.85
N LEU A 12 36.65 2.79 -30.66
CA LEU A 12 35.91 1.97 -31.60
C LEU A 12 34.42 2.26 -31.40
N VAL A 13 33.87 3.16 -32.21
CA VAL A 13 32.43 3.30 -32.39
C VAL A 13 31.98 2.18 -33.34
N ILE A 14 31.32 1.15 -32.80
CA ILE A 14 30.63 0.15 -33.63
C ILE A 14 29.28 0.75 -34.04
N VAL A 15 29.20 1.27 -35.26
CA VAL A 15 27.93 1.47 -35.97
C VAL A 15 27.71 0.22 -36.82
N LEU A 16 26.82 -0.67 -36.39
CA LEU A 16 26.41 -1.82 -37.19
C LEU A 16 25.23 -1.42 -38.09
N LEU A 17 25.46 -1.51 -39.40
CA LEU A 17 24.43 -1.32 -40.43
C LEU A 17 23.42 -2.48 -40.40
N ALA A 18 22.15 -2.13 -40.28
CA ALA A 18 21.02 -3.02 -40.49
C ALA A 18 20.78 -3.24 -42.00
N ALA A 19 20.63 -4.50 -42.41
CA ALA A 19 19.79 -4.87 -43.55
C ALA A 19 19.40 -6.36 -43.50
N VAL A 20 18.09 -6.59 -43.70
CA VAL A 20 17.43 -7.83 -44.15
C VAL A 20 17.01 -8.85 -43.08
N ALA A 21 16.08 -8.42 -42.22
CA ALA A 21 14.80 -9.06 -41.89
C ALA A 21 14.05 -8.04 -41.02
N GLY A 22 12.73 -8.10 -40.89
CA GLY A 22 11.93 -7.15 -40.11
C GLY A 22 12.17 -7.22 -38.59
N PHE A 23 13.41 -7.10 -38.15
CA PHE A 23 13.80 -6.91 -36.76
C PHE A 23 13.50 -5.47 -36.38
N ALA A 24 12.74 -5.30 -35.30
CA ALA A 24 12.62 -4.01 -34.65
C ALA A 24 14.02 -3.42 -34.42
N ALA A 25 14.21 -2.15 -34.74
CA ALA A 25 15.49 -1.49 -34.50
C ALA A 25 15.61 -1.24 -32.99
N GLN A 26 16.26 -2.17 -32.28
CA GLN A 26 16.58 -2.03 -30.87
C GLN A 26 17.60 -0.91 -30.68
N ARG A 27 17.37 -0.03 -29.70
CA ARG A 27 18.27 1.03 -29.29
C ARG A 27 18.65 0.88 -27.82
N GLY A 28 19.73 1.55 -27.45
CA GLY A 28 20.24 1.63 -26.08
C GLY A 28 20.45 3.07 -25.66
N LEU A 29 20.11 3.38 -24.41
CA LEU A 29 20.40 4.62 -23.70
C LEU A 29 21.06 4.25 -22.37
N GLY A 30 22.14 4.92 -21.98
CA GLY A 30 22.85 4.64 -20.73
C GLY A 30 22.85 5.83 -19.79
N SER A 31 23.01 5.54 -18.51
CA SER A 31 23.30 6.49 -17.43
C SER A 31 24.41 5.94 -16.52
N ASP A 32 24.60 6.54 -15.34
CA ASP A 32 25.60 6.09 -14.39
C ASP A 32 25.23 4.71 -13.82
N HIS A 33 23.95 4.45 -13.56
CA HIS A 33 23.47 3.22 -12.91
C HIS A 33 22.63 2.30 -13.82
N PHE A 34 22.18 2.75 -15.00
CA PHE A 34 21.24 1.99 -15.82
C PHE A 34 21.66 1.88 -17.30
N ILE A 35 21.31 0.74 -17.91
CA ILE A 35 21.32 0.54 -19.35
C ILE A 35 19.90 0.26 -19.82
N ILE A 36 19.30 1.21 -20.53
CA ILE A 36 17.94 1.15 -21.04
C ILE A 36 17.95 0.65 -22.47
N SER A 37 17.23 -0.42 -22.73
CA SER A 37 17.00 -0.97 -24.07
C SER A 37 15.53 -0.83 -24.47
N TYR A 38 15.30 -0.42 -25.72
CA TYR A 38 13.94 -0.13 -26.21
C TYR A 38 13.85 -0.31 -27.73
N GLU A 39 12.64 -0.57 -28.23
CA GLU A 39 12.37 -0.70 -29.66
C GLU A 39 11.90 0.64 -30.25
N THR A 40 12.27 0.95 -31.50
CA THR A 40 11.76 2.14 -32.21
C THR A 40 10.72 1.81 -33.29
N SER A 41 10.24 0.57 -33.33
CA SER A 41 9.26 0.08 -34.31
C SER A 41 8.66 -1.23 -33.81
N GLY A 42 7.35 -1.43 -33.96
CA GLY A 42 6.66 -2.58 -33.36
C GLY A 42 5.52 -2.11 -32.47
N GLU A 43 4.94 -3.04 -31.72
CA GLU A 43 3.90 -2.73 -30.72
C GLU A 43 4.52 -2.03 -29.49
N ASP A 44 5.74 -2.42 -29.12
CA ASP A 44 6.51 -1.88 -27.98
C ASP A 44 7.33 -0.63 -28.36
N ALA A 45 7.05 -0.02 -29.51
CA ALA A 45 7.86 1.08 -30.04
C ALA A 45 7.70 2.34 -29.20
N VAL A 46 8.83 2.90 -28.75
CA VAL A 46 8.89 4.20 -28.07
C VAL A 46 9.91 5.13 -28.72
N ASP A 47 9.75 6.43 -28.50
CA ASP A 47 10.76 7.41 -28.90
C ASP A 47 11.86 7.57 -27.84
N VAL A 48 12.89 8.35 -28.19
CA VAL A 48 14.02 8.59 -27.29
C VAL A 48 13.64 9.50 -26.10
N ASP A 49 12.59 10.30 -26.22
CA ASP A 49 12.17 11.21 -25.16
C ASP A 49 11.51 10.41 -24.04
N PHE A 50 10.63 9.44 -24.36
CA PHE A 50 10.08 8.52 -23.38
C PHE A 50 11.16 7.65 -22.72
N ALA A 51 12.09 7.09 -23.50
CA ALA A 51 13.20 6.32 -22.93
C ALA A 51 14.09 7.18 -22.00
N THR A 52 14.19 8.48 -22.27
CA THR A 52 14.87 9.46 -21.41
C THR A 52 14.10 9.69 -20.11
N THR A 53 12.76 9.79 -20.16
CA THR A 53 11.91 9.86 -18.96
C THR A 53 12.10 8.64 -18.06
N VAL A 54 12.10 7.42 -18.62
CA VAL A 54 12.34 6.19 -17.85
C VAL A 54 13.72 6.20 -17.18
N ARG A 55 14.76 6.58 -17.92
CA ARG A 55 16.12 6.71 -17.36
C ARG A 55 16.15 7.69 -16.18
N ASP A 56 15.59 8.89 -16.37
CA ASP A 56 15.65 9.96 -15.37
C ASP A 56 14.82 9.60 -14.12
N ALA A 57 13.70 8.91 -14.30
CA ALA A 57 12.90 8.35 -13.20
C ALA A 57 13.67 7.29 -12.40
N LEU A 58 14.40 6.38 -13.05
CA LEU A 58 15.20 5.37 -12.36
C LEU A 58 16.41 5.98 -11.64
N GLU A 59 17.10 6.94 -12.26
CA GLU A 59 18.20 7.67 -11.60
C GLU A 59 17.71 8.48 -10.39
N GLY A 60 16.54 9.12 -10.49
CA GLY A 60 15.91 9.79 -9.35
C GLY A 60 15.59 8.82 -8.21
N ALA A 61 15.00 7.66 -8.54
CA ALA A 61 14.69 6.62 -7.56
C ALA A 61 15.96 6.04 -6.91
N TYR A 62 16.99 5.78 -7.70
CA TYR A 62 18.29 5.32 -7.22
C TYR A 62 18.87 6.29 -6.21
N SER A 63 18.88 7.59 -6.51
CA SER A 63 19.46 8.60 -5.62
C SER A 63 18.70 8.73 -4.30
N VAL A 64 17.38 8.64 -4.31
CA VAL A 64 16.59 8.63 -3.07
C VAL A 64 16.85 7.35 -2.27
N LEU A 65 16.71 6.17 -2.88
CA LEU A 65 16.83 4.90 -2.17
C LEU A 65 18.27 4.67 -1.65
N THR A 66 19.28 4.88 -2.50
CA THR A 66 20.66 4.54 -2.16
C THR A 66 21.41 5.72 -1.54
N ASP A 67 21.47 6.90 -2.18
CA ASP A 67 22.29 8.01 -1.70
C ASP A 67 21.68 8.65 -0.45
N THR A 68 20.36 8.84 -0.45
CA THR A 68 19.66 9.53 0.65
C THR A 68 19.37 8.58 1.80
N TYR A 69 18.79 7.42 1.50
CA TYR A 69 18.35 6.48 2.53
C TYR A 69 19.29 5.31 2.74
N GLY A 70 20.30 5.06 1.91
CA GLY A 70 21.31 4.03 2.17
C GLY A 70 20.80 2.60 1.98
N PHE A 71 19.84 2.36 1.08
CA PHE A 71 19.55 1.02 0.60
C PHE A 71 20.71 0.51 -0.27
N SER A 72 21.00 -0.80 -0.20
CA SER A 72 22.14 -1.40 -0.91
C SER A 72 21.72 -1.86 -2.31
N LEU A 73 22.35 -1.31 -3.34
CA LEU A 73 22.30 -1.80 -4.72
C LEU A 73 23.73 -1.97 -5.24
N PRO A 74 24.35 -3.16 -5.08
CA PRO A 74 25.76 -3.40 -5.37
C PRO A 74 26.06 -3.55 -6.87
N TYR A 75 25.06 -3.34 -7.73
CA TYR A 75 25.19 -3.49 -9.17
C TYR A 75 25.83 -2.24 -9.78
N GLN A 76 26.82 -2.45 -10.64
CA GLN A 76 27.46 -1.35 -11.36
C GLN A 76 26.52 -0.74 -12.39
N GLN A 77 25.74 -1.59 -13.08
CA GLN A 77 24.68 -1.19 -14.00
C GLN A 77 23.53 -2.20 -13.90
N ILE A 78 22.30 -1.69 -13.83
CA ILE A 78 21.05 -2.45 -13.88
C ILE A 78 20.51 -2.39 -15.32
N GLU A 79 20.12 -3.55 -15.85
CA GLU A 79 19.49 -3.60 -17.18
C GLU A 79 18.02 -3.18 -17.08
N VAL A 80 17.60 -2.33 -18.02
CA VAL A 80 16.22 -1.86 -18.12
C VAL A 80 15.70 -2.17 -19.52
N ARG A 81 14.50 -2.71 -19.60
CA ARG A 81 13.80 -3.00 -20.85
C ARG A 81 12.52 -2.19 -20.91
N ILE A 82 12.32 -1.43 -21.98
CA ILE A 82 11.00 -0.87 -22.29
C ILE A 82 10.32 -1.85 -23.23
N SER A 83 9.36 -2.59 -22.70
CA SER A 83 8.63 -3.64 -23.41
C SER A 83 7.32 -3.95 -22.70
N SER A 84 6.33 -4.42 -23.45
CA SER A 84 5.02 -4.76 -22.90
C SER A 84 5.11 -5.91 -21.90
N GLY A 85 4.46 -5.72 -20.75
CA GLY A 85 4.28 -6.77 -19.74
C GLY A 85 3.23 -7.79 -20.15
N GLY A 86 3.24 -8.95 -19.49
CA GLY A 86 2.09 -9.86 -19.57
C GLY A 86 0.90 -9.26 -18.82
N GLY A 87 -0.33 -9.44 -19.32
CA GLY A 87 -1.53 -9.21 -18.50
C GLY A 87 -1.87 -7.76 -18.12
N GLY A 88 -1.21 -6.75 -18.69
CA GLY A 88 -1.47 -5.34 -18.39
C GLY A 88 -0.61 -4.78 -17.24
N GLU A 89 0.44 -5.49 -16.84
CA GLU A 89 1.45 -5.01 -15.91
C GLU A 89 2.19 -3.77 -16.48
N LEU A 90 2.36 -2.73 -15.66
CA LEU A 90 3.05 -1.49 -16.03
C LEU A 90 4.57 -1.56 -15.82
N GLY A 91 4.99 -2.49 -14.99
CA GLY A 91 6.39 -2.77 -14.69
C GLY A 91 6.53 -4.21 -14.21
N SER A 92 7.76 -4.70 -14.23
CA SER A 92 8.15 -5.93 -13.54
C SER A 92 9.63 -5.92 -13.26
N GLU A 93 10.04 -6.72 -12.28
CA GLU A 93 11.43 -6.98 -11.95
C GLU A 93 11.68 -8.48 -11.96
N TYR A 94 12.86 -8.89 -12.44
CA TYR A 94 13.34 -10.26 -12.25
C TYR A 94 14.86 -10.36 -12.34
N MET A 95 15.38 -11.40 -11.72
CA MET A 95 16.79 -11.76 -11.80
C MET A 95 17.12 -12.63 -13.01
N ASP A 96 18.05 -12.19 -13.85
CA ASP A 96 18.57 -13.01 -14.95
C ASP A 96 19.41 -14.18 -14.40
N THR A 97 18.81 -15.36 -14.45
CA THR A 97 19.41 -16.62 -13.97
C THR A 97 20.36 -17.27 -14.98
N ALA A 98 20.59 -16.67 -16.15
CA ALA A 98 21.62 -17.13 -17.08
C ALA A 98 23.02 -17.13 -16.44
N TYR A 99 23.22 -16.32 -15.40
CA TYR A 99 24.43 -16.23 -14.59
C TYR A 99 24.15 -16.59 -13.12
N PRO A 100 23.95 -17.87 -12.77
CA PRO A 100 23.44 -18.29 -11.46
C PRO A 100 24.37 -17.99 -10.28
N THR A 101 25.61 -17.58 -10.54
CA THR A 101 26.59 -17.18 -9.51
C THR A 101 26.70 -15.66 -9.34
N ASN A 102 26.07 -14.90 -10.23
CA ASN A 102 26.01 -13.45 -10.19
C ASN A 102 24.76 -13.01 -10.98
N PRO A 103 23.55 -13.30 -10.46
CA PRO A 103 22.32 -12.88 -11.10
C PRO A 103 22.33 -11.36 -11.28
N VAL A 104 21.81 -10.89 -12.40
CA VAL A 104 21.74 -9.47 -12.73
C VAL A 104 20.28 -9.07 -12.76
N PRO A 105 19.86 -8.03 -12.03
CA PRO A 105 18.48 -7.58 -12.04
C PRO A 105 18.14 -6.97 -13.39
N ILE A 106 16.92 -7.27 -13.85
CA ILE A 106 16.32 -6.68 -15.03
C ILE A 106 15.03 -6.03 -14.60
N VAL A 107 14.94 -4.71 -14.79
CA VAL A 107 13.71 -3.95 -14.63
C VAL A 107 13.04 -3.82 -16.00
N THR A 108 11.75 -4.08 -16.05
CA THR A 108 10.93 -3.85 -17.24
C THR A 108 9.94 -2.73 -16.94
N ILE A 109 9.80 -1.80 -17.89
CA ILE A 109 8.84 -0.70 -17.82
C ILE A 109 7.98 -0.75 -19.08
N ALA A 110 6.66 -0.66 -18.92
CA ALA A 110 5.73 -0.74 -20.04
C ALA A 110 5.94 0.42 -21.04
N PRO A 111 5.64 0.22 -22.34
CA PRO A 111 5.72 1.26 -23.35
C PRO A 111 4.75 2.41 -23.06
N GLU A 112 5.05 3.59 -23.60
CA GLU A 112 4.24 4.80 -23.38
C GLU A 112 2.75 4.61 -23.71
N ALA A 113 2.45 3.85 -24.77
CA ALA A 113 1.08 3.59 -25.19
C ALA A 113 0.27 2.85 -24.11
N GLU A 114 0.85 1.82 -23.47
CA GLU A 114 0.18 1.06 -22.41
C GLU A 114 0.00 1.89 -21.16
N MET A 115 1.00 2.69 -20.79
CA MET A 115 0.88 3.64 -19.68
C MET A 115 -0.22 4.68 -19.95
N ARG A 116 -0.35 5.18 -21.18
CA ARG A 116 -1.45 6.08 -21.57
C ARG A 116 -2.81 5.42 -21.46
N ASP A 117 -2.89 4.15 -21.86
CA ASP A 117 -4.12 3.38 -21.74
C ASP A 117 -4.48 3.18 -20.27
N ALA A 118 -3.51 2.84 -19.40
CA ALA A 118 -3.72 2.68 -17.96
C ALA A 118 -4.22 3.98 -17.30
N ILE A 119 -3.60 5.13 -17.58
CA ILE A 119 -4.08 6.44 -17.10
C ILE A 119 -5.55 6.68 -17.49
N GLY A 120 -6.00 6.16 -18.63
CA GLY A 120 -7.39 6.26 -19.08
C GLY A 120 -8.40 5.56 -18.17
N TRP A 121 -7.96 4.57 -17.38
CA TRP A 121 -8.79 3.77 -16.48
C TRP A 121 -8.65 4.12 -15.00
N MET A 122 -7.54 4.78 -14.62
CA MET A 122 -7.27 5.18 -13.24
C MET A 122 -8.25 6.25 -12.73
N TYR A 123 -8.54 6.20 -11.43
CA TYR A 123 -9.30 7.24 -10.73
C TYR A 123 -8.41 8.37 -10.24
N VAL A 124 -7.11 8.10 -10.03
CA VAL A 124 -6.12 9.14 -9.69
C VAL A 124 -5.72 9.92 -10.95
N ASN A 125 -5.62 11.24 -10.80
CA ASN A 125 -5.14 12.11 -11.87
C ASN A 125 -3.61 12.14 -11.87
N THR A 126 -2.99 11.26 -12.66
CA THR A 126 -1.54 11.26 -12.90
C THR A 126 -1.19 11.68 -14.33
N THR A 127 0.09 11.95 -14.57
CA THR A 127 0.65 12.19 -15.91
C THR A 127 1.47 10.99 -16.34
N ILE A 128 1.85 10.91 -17.62
CA ILE A 128 2.78 9.86 -18.07
C ILE A 128 4.11 9.92 -17.33
N ASP A 129 4.64 11.13 -17.12
CA ASP A 129 5.87 11.32 -16.34
C ASP A 129 5.69 10.84 -14.89
N GLY A 130 4.55 11.16 -14.27
CA GLY A 130 4.20 10.71 -12.93
C GLY A 130 4.12 9.18 -12.84
N LEU A 131 3.36 8.53 -13.73
CA LEU A 131 3.21 7.08 -13.75
C LEU A 131 4.55 6.37 -13.99
N VAL A 132 5.38 6.84 -14.94
CA VAL A 132 6.74 6.31 -15.14
C VAL A 132 7.58 6.45 -13.87
N ARG A 133 7.52 7.60 -13.18
CA ARG A 133 8.24 7.84 -11.93
C ARG A 133 7.81 6.84 -10.85
N SER A 134 6.50 6.70 -10.62
CA SER A 134 5.98 5.74 -9.63
C SER A 134 6.37 4.30 -9.96
N THR A 135 6.11 3.84 -11.18
CA THR A 135 6.48 2.49 -11.62
C THR A 135 7.99 2.24 -11.50
N ALA A 136 8.82 3.20 -11.90
CA ALA A 136 10.28 3.07 -11.76
C ALA A 136 10.73 2.94 -10.30
N ALA A 137 10.10 3.67 -9.38
CA ALA A 137 10.40 3.55 -7.95
C ALA A 137 9.97 2.18 -7.39
N HIS A 138 8.78 1.69 -7.80
CA HIS A 138 8.26 0.37 -7.43
C HIS A 138 9.21 -0.75 -7.85
N GLU A 139 9.52 -0.83 -9.15
CA GLU A 139 10.35 -1.91 -9.69
C GLU A 139 11.79 -1.84 -9.19
N LEU A 140 12.35 -0.64 -9.04
CA LEU A 140 13.70 -0.51 -8.48
C LEU A 140 13.74 -0.93 -7.01
N PHE A 141 12.65 -0.75 -6.26
CA PHE A 141 12.58 -1.25 -4.89
C PHE A 141 12.55 -2.77 -4.84
N HIS A 142 11.91 -3.46 -5.79
CA HIS A 142 12.05 -4.92 -5.91
C HIS A 142 13.51 -5.35 -6.07
N VAL A 143 14.32 -4.63 -6.85
CA VAL A 143 15.78 -4.91 -6.95
C VAL A 143 16.49 -4.78 -5.60
N VAL A 144 16.10 -3.79 -4.77
CA VAL A 144 16.61 -3.65 -3.40
C VAL A 144 16.23 -4.87 -2.56
N GLN A 145 14.95 -5.28 -2.63
CA GLN A 145 14.46 -6.41 -1.87
C GLN A 145 15.16 -7.71 -2.31
N ASP A 146 15.35 -7.95 -3.61
CA ASP A 146 16.06 -9.12 -4.14
C ASP A 146 17.54 -9.15 -3.75
N THR A 147 18.19 -7.98 -3.74
CA THR A 147 19.57 -7.86 -3.27
C THR A 147 19.71 -8.32 -1.82
N LEU A 148 18.79 -7.88 -0.97
CA LEU A 148 18.75 -8.28 0.44
C LEU A 148 18.43 -9.77 0.57
N ALA A 149 17.57 -10.32 -0.28
CA ALA A 149 17.16 -11.72 -0.23
C ALA A 149 18.34 -12.65 -0.56
N LEU A 150 19.10 -12.28 -1.58
CA LEU A 150 20.32 -12.99 -1.96
C LEU A 150 21.42 -12.92 -0.89
N ALA A 151 21.43 -11.86 -0.08
CA ALA A 151 22.30 -11.74 1.10
C ALA A 151 21.76 -12.51 2.32
N GLY A 152 20.51 -13.00 2.28
CA GLY A 152 19.82 -13.60 3.42
C GLY A 152 19.39 -12.59 4.48
N GLU A 153 19.15 -11.34 4.06
CA GLU A 153 18.80 -10.20 4.91
C GLU A 153 17.33 -9.77 4.79
N ASN A 154 16.53 -10.42 3.95
CA ASN A 154 15.05 -10.37 3.97
C ASN A 154 14.48 -11.68 3.38
N ASP A 155 13.15 -11.86 3.48
CA ASP A 155 12.42 -12.88 2.73
C ASP A 155 11.52 -12.25 1.65
N MET A 156 11.68 -12.73 0.41
CA MET A 156 10.89 -12.34 -0.78
C MET A 156 9.77 -13.35 -1.10
N SER A 157 9.63 -14.42 -0.32
CA SER A 157 8.56 -15.41 -0.50
C SER A 157 7.21 -14.95 0.07
N ASP A 158 7.24 -13.99 1.00
CA ASP A 158 6.06 -13.44 1.67
C ASP A 158 5.52 -12.22 0.90
N GLN A 159 4.71 -12.49 -0.12
CA GLN A 159 4.06 -11.49 -0.99
C GLN A 159 3.42 -10.28 -0.28
N PRO A 160 2.79 -10.42 0.90
CA PRO A 160 2.30 -9.30 1.72
C PRO A 160 3.36 -8.35 2.28
N PHE A 161 4.64 -8.61 2.04
CA PHE A 161 5.72 -7.65 2.25
C PHE A 161 6.34 -7.17 0.95
N VAL A 162 6.30 -7.96 -0.11
CA VAL A 162 6.98 -7.63 -1.36
C VAL A 162 6.31 -6.45 -2.04
N GLU A 163 5.06 -6.63 -2.48
CA GLU A 163 4.31 -5.59 -3.20
C GLU A 163 3.97 -4.38 -2.33
N PRO A 164 3.45 -4.53 -1.10
CA PRO A 164 3.05 -3.36 -0.32
C PRO A 164 4.23 -2.46 0.06
N LEU A 165 5.44 -3.02 0.26
CA LEU A 165 6.64 -2.22 0.51
C LEU A 165 7.18 -1.56 -0.77
N ALA A 166 7.01 -2.17 -1.94
CA ALA A 166 7.32 -1.52 -3.20
C ALA A 166 6.35 -0.34 -3.48
N VAL A 167 5.07 -0.49 -3.13
CA VAL A 167 4.11 0.63 -3.11
C VAL A 167 4.53 1.74 -2.15
N TRP A 168 4.96 1.39 -0.93
CA TRP A 168 5.52 2.37 -0.01
C TRP A 168 6.70 3.15 -0.59
N ALA A 169 7.55 2.49 -1.38
CA ALA A 169 8.69 3.14 -2.01
C ALA A 169 8.27 4.16 -3.07
N GLN A 170 7.12 3.97 -3.74
CA GLN A 170 6.56 4.97 -4.67
C GLN A 170 6.36 6.32 -3.95
N GLU A 171 5.71 6.30 -2.78
CA GLU A 171 5.47 7.49 -1.97
C GLU A 171 6.77 8.07 -1.38
N LEU A 172 7.69 7.21 -0.94
CA LEU A 172 8.97 7.68 -0.41
C LEU A 172 9.79 8.46 -1.45
N VAL A 173 9.79 7.97 -2.69
CA VAL A 173 10.64 8.50 -3.76
C VAL A 173 9.96 9.67 -4.48
N TYR A 174 8.66 9.55 -4.74
CA TYR A 174 7.88 10.48 -5.56
C TYR A 174 6.54 10.85 -4.91
N PRO A 175 6.57 11.57 -3.77
CA PRO A 175 5.36 11.92 -3.00
C PRO A 175 4.42 12.89 -3.72
N ASP A 176 4.81 13.42 -4.88
CA ASP A 176 3.97 14.26 -5.72
C ASP A 176 3.10 13.46 -6.72
N VAL A 177 3.35 12.16 -6.91
CA VAL A 177 2.64 11.34 -7.90
C VAL A 177 1.35 10.73 -7.35
N ASN A 178 1.40 10.12 -6.16
CA ASN A 178 0.23 9.67 -5.40
C ASN A 178 -0.71 8.68 -6.12
N ASP A 179 -0.23 7.90 -7.09
CA ASP A 179 -1.06 6.91 -7.79
C ASP A 179 -1.41 5.69 -6.93
N TYR A 180 -0.55 5.32 -5.98
CA TYR A 180 -0.86 4.28 -4.99
C TYR A 180 -2.12 4.54 -4.14
N LEU A 181 -2.59 5.79 -4.09
CA LEU A 181 -3.81 6.14 -3.34
C LEU A 181 -5.05 5.47 -3.92
N GLU A 182 -5.03 5.05 -5.18
CA GLU A 182 -6.10 4.25 -5.78
C GLU A 182 -6.23 2.89 -5.09
N ASP A 183 -5.12 2.19 -4.89
CA ASP A 183 -5.09 0.92 -4.18
C ASP A 183 -5.35 1.12 -2.68
N GLY A 184 -4.78 2.18 -2.08
CA GLY A 184 -5.05 2.54 -0.70
C GLY A 184 -6.54 2.80 -0.43
N LEU A 185 -7.26 3.38 -1.39
CA LEU A 185 -8.72 3.57 -1.31
C LEU A 185 -9.45 2.22 -1.19
N ASP A 186 -9.02 1.18 -1.88
CA ASP A 186 -9.66 -0.15 -1.81
C ASP A 186 -9.56 -0.75 -0.40
N LEU A 187 -8.44 -0.56 0.30
CA LEU A 187 -8.34 -0.93 1.72
C LEU A 187 -9.33 -0.14 2.58
N LEU A 188 -9.49 1.17 2.36
CA LEU A 188 -10.39 2.00 3.17
C LEU A 188 -11.88 1.76 2.85
N LEU A 189 -12.19 1.29 1.65
CA LEU A 189 -13.53 0.86 1.24
C LEU A 189 -13.90 -0.50 1.85
N SER A 190 -12.91 -1.39 1.95
CA SER A 190 -13.09 -2.77 2.39
C SER A 190 -12.01 -3.23 3.38
N PRO A 191 -11.91 -2.60 4.56
CA PRO A 191 -10.85 -2.92 5.53
C PRO A 191 -10.95 -4.34 6.10
N ASP A 192 -12.09 -5.02 5.91
CA ASP A 192 -12.39 -6.36 6.41
C ASP A 192 -12.70 -7.37 5.28
N SER A 193 -12.38 -7.08 4.01
CA SER A 193 -12.65 -8.00 2.87
C SER A 193 -11.67 -9.16 2.73
N ILE A 194 -10.44 -9.00 3.19
CA ILE A 194 -9.39 -10.02 3.13
C ILE A 194 -8.41 -9.80 4.28
N ASP A 195 -7.78 -10.89 4.74
CA ASP A 195 -6.72 -10.84 5.75
C ASP A 195 -5.62 -9.87 5.31
N PHE A 196 -5.14 -9.02 6.23
CA PHE A 196 -4.06 -8.08 5.94
C PHE A 196 -2.84 -8.76 5.32
N PHE A 197 -2.44 -9.96 5.81
CA PHE A 197 -1.31 -10.70 5.26
C PHE A 197 -1.68 -11.56 4.03
N TYR A 198 -2.76 -11.22 3.32
CA TYR A 198 -3.02 -11.68 1.96
C TYR A 198 -3.22 -10.51 0.98
N ARG A 199 -3.09 -9.27 1.46
CA ARG A 199 -3.17 -8.06 0.64
C ARG A 199 -1.85 -7.79 -0.08
N THR A 200 -1.95 -7.04 -1.18
CA THR A 200 -0.81 -6.62 -2.00
C THR A 200 -0.80 -5.09 -2.06
N TYR A 201 -1.03 -4.50 -3.22
CA TYR A 201 -0.86 -3.06 -3.44
C TYR A 201 -1.64 -2.18 -2.44
N ASP A 202 -2.87 -2.57 -2.10
CA ASP A 202 -3.76 -1.83 -1.20
C ASP A 202 -3.25 -1.75 0.25
N ALA A 203 -2.46 -2.73 0.70
CA ALA A 203 -1.80 -2.67 2.00
C ALA A 203 -0.66 -1.64 2.05
N GLY A 204 -0.23 -1.08 0.91
CA GLY A 204 0.82 -0.06 0.84
C GLY A 204 0.56 1.16 1.72
N ILE A 205 -0.71 1.57 1.87
CA ILE A 205 -1.08 2.70 2.72
C ILE A 205 -0.76 2.47 4.21
N PHE A 206 -0.84 1.23 4.70
CA PHE A 206 -0.40 0.90 6.06
C PHE A 206 1.11 1.11 6.22
N TRP A 207 1.90 0.78 5.20
CA TRP A 207 3.35 0.93 5.23
C TRP A 207 3.79 2.39 5.13
N VAL A 208 3.09 3.20 4.32
CA VAL A 208 3.24 4.67 4.29
C VAL A 208 2.95 5.26 5.67
N PHE A 209 1.82 4.89 6.27
CA PHE A 209 1.47 5.27 7.64
C PHE A 209 2.58 4.88 8.64
N LEU A 210 2.98 3.61 8.64
CA LEU A 210 3.95 3.05 9.58
C LEU A 210 5.29 3.79 9.49
N SER A 211 5.79 3.97 8.27
CA SER A 211 7.02 4.73 8.01
C SER A 211 6.88 6.18 8.49
N SER A 212 5.76 6.86 8.21
CA SER A 212 5.58 8.27 8.56
C SER A 212 5.64 8.53 10.08
N ARG A 213 5.26 7.54 10.90
CA ARG A 213 5.14 7.68 12.36
C ARG A 213 6.25 7.00 13.16
N HIS A 214 6.78 5.90 12.65
CA HIS A 214 7.62 4.99 13.42
C HIS A 214 9.08 4.91 12.94
N GLY A 215 9.60 6.05 12.47
CA GLY A 215 11.02 6.24 12.20
C GLY A 215 11.41 6.23 10.72
N GLY A 216 10.47 6.53 9.81
CA GLY A 216 10.74 6.69 8.39
C GLY A 216 11.23 5.40 7.72
N PRO A 217 12.07 5.51 6.68
CA PRO A 217 12.65 4.36 5.98
C PRO A 217 13.40 3.37 6.88
N ASP A 218 13.96 3.81 8.01
CA ASP A 218 14.61 2.90 8.96
C ASP A 218 13.61 1.93 9.60
N ALA A 219 12.32 2.30 9.68
CA ALA A 219 11.25 1.40 10.11
C ALA A 219 11.10 0.22 9.16
N ILE A 220 11.05 0.50 7.86
CA ILE A 220 10.91 -0.52 6.81
C ILE A 220 12.14 -1.42 6.77
N LYS A 221 13.35 -0.86 6.86
CA LYS A 221 14.58 -1.64 6.93
C LYS A 221 14.61 -2.63 8.08
N ARG A 222 14.11 -2.25 9.26
CA ARG A 222 14.01 -3.16 10.41
C ARG A 222 13.04 -4.31 10.13
N VAL A 223 11.89 -4.02 9.54
CA VAL A 223 10.90 -5.06 9.18
C VAL A 223 11.49 -6.03 8.16
N MET A 224 12.13 -5.52 7.10
CA MET A 224 12.79 -6.37 6.11
C MET A 224 13.90 -7.23 6.74
N ALA A 225 14.72 -6.67 7.62
CA ALA A 225 15.76 -7.42 8.31
C ALA A 225 15.20 -8.56 9.18
N GLU A 226 14.08 -8.33 9.86
CA GLU A 226 13.43 -9.34 10.68
C GLU A 226 12.64 -10.35 9.83
N SER A 227 12.20 -9.97 8.62
CA SER A 227 11.50 -10.89 7.71
C SER A 227 12.38 -12.03 7.19
N ALA A 228 13.71 -11.87 7.24
CA ALA A 228 14.65 -12.95 6.95
C ALA A 228 14.50 -14.16 7.90
N ILE A 229 13.86 -13.98 9.06
CA ILE A 229 13.74 -14.99 10.12
C ILE A 229 12.27 -15.27 10.47
N TYR A 230 11.40 -14.28 10.31
CA TYR A 230 10.02 -14.30 10.77
C TYR A 230 9.04 -13.96 9.65
N ASP A 231 7.95 -14.71 9.54
CA ASP A 231 6.91 -14.44 8.53
C ASP A 231 5.85 -13.47 9.06
N GLY A 232 5.22 -12.72 8.15
CA GLY A 232 4.08 -11.85 8.41
C GLY A 232 4.21 -11.03 9.69
N ARG A 233 3.14 -11.01 10.50
CA ARG A 233 3.07 -10.26 11.76
C ARG A 233 4.31 -10.38 12.66
N TYR A 234 4.98 -11.54 12.66
CA TYR A 234 6.08 -11.78 13.58
C TYR A 234 7.35 -11.01 13.20
N ALA A 235 7.54 -10.69 11.91
CA ALA A 235 8.60 -9.78 11.48
C ALA A 235 8.37 -8.36 12.05
N ILE A 236 7.13 -7.89 11.99
CA ILE A 236 6.73 -6.59 12.53
C ILE A 236 6.90 -6.58 14.05
N ASP A 237 6.39 -7.59 14.76
CA ASP A 237 6.57 -7.73 16.21
C ASP A 237 8.06 -7.68 16.57
N ALA A 238 8.91 -8.41 15.85
CA ALA A 238 10.35 -8.44 16.11
C ALA A 238 11.03 -7.09 15.84
N ALA A 239 10.62 -6.38 14.79
CA ALA A 239 11.17 -5.09 14.39
C ALA A 239 10.84 -3.96 15.38
N PHE A 240 9.70 -4.05 16.06
CA PHE A 240 9.19 -3.00 16.95
C PHE A 240 9.15 -3.37 18.44
N ARG A 241 9.44 -4.61 18.84
CA ARG A 241 9.44 -5.02 20.27
C ARG A 241 10.27 -4.13 21.18
N ASN A 242 11.40 -3.60 20.69
CA ASN A 242 12.30 -2.74 21.47
C ASN A 242 11.72 -1.33 21.70
N GLN A 243 10.72 -0.96 20.91
CA GLN A 243 9.94 0.27 21.05
C GLN A 243 8.65 0.03 21.86
N GLY A 244 8.38 -1.22 22.27
CA GLY A 244 7.21 -1.59 23.06
C GLY A 244 5.94 -1.81 22.24
N PHE A 245 6.06 -1.94 20.91
CA PHE A 245 4.92 -2.20 20.03
C PHE A 245 4.94 -3.64 19.48
N SER A 246 3.75 -4.20 19.35
CA SER A 246 3.40 -5.37 18.53
C SER A 246 2.69 -4.91 17.25
N PHE A 247 2.51 -5.82 16.29
CA PHE A 247 1.67 -5.60 15.12
C PHE A 247 0.27 -5.15 15.51
N ASP A 248 -0.35 -5.80 16.52
CA ASP A 248 -1.70 -5.45 16.95
C ASP A 248 -1.77 -4.01 17.50
N ASP A 249 -0.71 -3.50 18.13
CA ASP A 249 -0.64 -2.09 18.57
C ASP A 249 -0.55 -1.13 17.36
N LEU A 250 0.30 -1.45 16.38
CA LEU A 250 0.49 -0.64 15.18
C LEU A 250 -0.76 -0.65 14.28
N TRP A 251 -1.45 -1.78 14.22
CA TRP A 251 -2.69 -1.95 13.48
C TRP A 251 -3.85 -1.20 14.13
N GLU A 252 -3.93 -1.20 15.46
CA GLU A 252 -4.87 -0.36 16.22
C GLU A 252 -4.59 1.13 15.98
N GLU A 253 -3.32 1.56 16.01
CA GLU A 253 -2.97 2.96 15.72
C GLU A 253 -3.35 3.37 14.29
N PHE A 254 -3.11 2.48 13.32
CA PHE A 254 -3.54 2.68 11.94
C PHE A 254 -5.07 2.82 11.84
N ALA A 255 -5.83 1.95 12.53
CA ALA A 255 -7.29 1.98 12.57
C ALA A 255 -7.83 3.28 13.19
N VAL A 256 -7.17 3.81 14.23
CA VAL A 256 -7.52 5.12 14.80
C VAL A 256 -7.25 6.22 13.79
N ALA A 257 -6.06 6.26 13.22
CA ALA A 257 -5.67 7.28 12.27
C ALA A 257 -6.56 7.31 11.02
N SER A 258 -6.87 6.14 10.46
CA SER A 258 -7.83 6.02 9.37
C SER A 258 -9.21 6.52 9.80
N GLY A 259 -9.72 6.09 10.96
CA GLY A 259 -11.05 6.46 11.46
C GLY A 259 -11.27 7.97 11.60
N VAL A 260 -10.22 8.71 11.98
CA VAL A 260 -10.26 10.17 12.16
C VAL A 260 -9.71 10.97 10.97
N GLY A 261 -9.28 10.30 9.90
CA GLY A 261 -8.75 10.95 8.71
C GLY A 261 -7.33 11.52 8.86
N ASP A 262 -6.53 10.99 9.78
CA ASP A 262 -5.14 11.37 10.06
C ASP A 262 -4.12 10.45 9.35
N LEU A 263 -4.51 9.87 8.21
CA LEU A 263 -3.58 9.16 7.32
C LEU A 263 -2.83 10.14 6.41
N PRO A 264 -1.59 9.80 5.99
CA PRO A 264 -0.95 10.46 4.87
C PRO A 264 -1.90 10.54 3.67
N ASP A 265 -2.00 11.73 3.08
CA ASP A 265 -2.80 12.03 1.90
C ASP A 265 -4.30 11.72 2.00
N HIS A 266 -4.84 11.67 3.23
CA HIS A 266 -6.25 11.38 3.48
C HIS A 266 -7.21 12.28 2.68
N GLU A 267 -6.92 13.59 2.59
CA GLU A 267 -7.73 14.53 1.81
C GLU A 267 -7.78 14.17 0.32
N VAL A 268 -6.67 13.67 -0.25
CA VAL A 268 -6.61 13.23 -1.64
C VAL A 268 -7.44 11.97 -1.82
N ILE A 269 -7.27 10.97 -0.94
CA ILE A 269 -8.02 9.71 -0.97
C ILE A 269 -9.54 9.96 -0.83
N SER A 270 -9.93 10.83 0.11
CA SER A 270 -11.31 11.26 0.30
C SER A 270 -11.87 11.96 -0.95
N GLY A 271 -11.06 12.76 -1.64
CA GLY A 271 -11.42 13.33 -2.95
C GLY A 271 -11.67 12.26 -4.02
N LEU A 272 -10.85 11.21 -4.07
CA LEU A 272 -10.99 10.11 -5.05
C LEU A 272 -12.31 9.37 -4.86
N PHE A 273 -12.70 9.06 -3.62
CA PHE A 273 -13.96 8.39 -3.30
C PHE A 273 -15.18 9.10 -3.93
N HIS A 274 -15.27 10.42 -3.76
CA HIS A 274 -16.35 11.22 -4.34
C HIS A 274 -16.34 11.20 -5.88
N SER A 275 -15.15 11.10 -6.49
CA SER A 275 -15.01 11.02 -7.95
C SER A 275 -15.42 9.67 -8.54
N ARG A 276 -15.12 8.56 -7.83
CA ARG A 276 -15.45 7.18 -8.21
C ARG A 276 -16.96 6.94 -8.19
N VAL A 277 -17.65 7.43 -7.15
CA VAL A 277 -19.12 7.40 -7.05
C VAL A 277 -19.80 8.20 -8.18
N GLY A 278 -19.14 9.23 -8.72
CA GLY A 278 -19.66 10.06 -9.81
C GLY A 278 -19.48 9.49 -11.22
N LYS A 279 -18.43 8.70 -11.46
CA LYS A 279 -18.10 8.15 -12.79
C LYS A 279 -18.77 6.81 -13.09
N GLU A 280 -19.04 6.00 -12.07
CA GLU A 280 -19.80 4.77 -12.23
C GLU A 280 -21.27 4.99 -11.92
N LYS A 281 -22.16 4.69 -12.86
CA LYS A 281 -23.46 4.12 -12.46
C LYS A 281 -23.12 2.79 -11.80
N VAL A 282 -22.86 2.84 -10.49
CA VAL A 282 -22.66 1.69 -9.61
C VAL A 282 -23.87 0.78 -9.73
N LYS A 283 -23.86 -0.10 -10.73
CA LYS A 283 -24.96 -1.01 -11.08
C LYS A 283 -24.96 -2.27 -10.19
N LYS A 284 -24.17 -2.29 -9.11
CA LYS A 284 -24.08 -3.41 -8.17
C LYS A 284 -24.08 -3.04 -6.68
N HIS A 285 -23.98 -1.76 -6.32
CA HIS A 285 -24.06 -1.30 -4.92
C HIS A 285 -25.10 -0.20 -4.80
N GLU A 286 -26.36 -0.54 -5.08
CA GLU A 286 -27.49 0.28 -4.66
C GLU A 286 -27.58 0.23 -3.12
N THR A 287 -27.76 1.39 -2.49
CA THR A 287 -28.28 1.63 -1.12
C THR A 287 -27.35 1.79 0.09
N VAL A 288 -26.09 2.23 -0.06
CA VAL A 288 -25.42 2.90 1.09
C VAL A 288 -24.78 4.21 0.68
N THR A 289 -25.33 5.31 1.20
CA THR A 289 -24.75 6.66 1.10
C THR A 289 -23.62 6.79 2.12
N HIS A 290 -22.51 6.10 1.88
CA HIS A 290 -21.29 6.40 2.63
C HIS A 290 -20.79 7.76 2.17
N ASN A 291 -20.65 8.70 3.09
CA ASN A 291 -20.12 10.05 2.80
C ASN A 291 -18.69 10.24 3.31
N GLU A 292 -18.14 9.24 3.99
CA GLU A 292 -16.88 9.35 4.75
C GLU A 292 -16.06 8.06 4.58
N LEU A 293 -14.74 8.21 4.50
CA LEU A 293 -13.76 7.13 4.54
C LEU A 293 -13.09 7.09 5.93
N PRO A 294 -12.71 5.92 6.44
CA PRO A 294 -13.05 4.58 5.95
C PRO A 294 -14.54 4.31 6.07
N VAL A 295 -15.01 3.34 5.28
CA VAL A 295 -16.43 2.99 5.22
C VAL A 295 -16.94 2.50 6.58
N SER A 296 -17.96 3.17 7.08
CA SER A 296 -18.63 2.81 8.32
C SER A 296 -19.37 1.48 8.19
N THR A 297 -19.15 0.60 9.16
CA THR A 297 -19.90 -0.66 9.27
C THR A 297 -21.24 -0.50 9.99
N TYR A 298 -21.39 0.61 10.72
CA TYR A 298 -22.63 1.10 11.29
C TYR A 298 -22.62 2.62 11.36
N GLU A 299 -23.74 3.26 11.04
CA GLU A 299 -23.95 4.69 11.23
C GLU A 299 -25.29 4.91 11.94
N GLY A 300 -25.32 5.80 12.93
CA GLY A 300 -26.56 6.05 13.68
C GLY A 300 -26.56 7.33 14.51
N VAL A 301 -27.75 7.66 15.03
CA VAL A 301 -27.93 8.71 16.03
C VAL A 301 -28.39 8.06 17.33
N TRP A 302 -27.72 8.38 18.42
CA TRP A 302 -28.12 7.98 19.77
C TRP A 302 -28.89 9.10 20.46
N ASP A 303 -30.05 8.78 21.02
CA ASP A 303 -31.02 9.73 21.61
C ASP A 303 -31.19 9.56 23.13
N GLY A 304 -30.35 8.74 23.75
CA GLY A 304 -30.47 8.36 25.16
C GLY A 304 -31.20 7.03 25.38
N GLY A 305 -31.66 6.36 24.33
CA GLY A 305 -32.21 5.01 24.40
C GLY A 305 -31.14 3.92 24.56
N GLN A 306 -31.58 2.66 24.62
CA GLN A 306 -30.67 1.52 24.50
C GLN A 306 -30.44 1.22 23.01
N LEU A 307 -29.17 1.11 22.63
CA LEU A 307 -28.74 0.66 21.31
C LEU A 307 -27.83 -0.57 21.47
N VAL A 308 -28.05 -1.58 20.64
CA VAL A 308 -27.20 -2.77 20.58
C VAL A 308 -26.81 -2.99 19.14
N VAL A 309 -25.50 -3.10 18.90
CA VAL A 309 -24.92 -3.40 17.59
C VAL A 309 -24.23 -4.75 17.70
N ASP A 310 -24.82 -5.76 17.06
CA ASP A 310 -24.28 -7.11 16.99
C ASP A 310 -23.67 -7.37 15.61
N ARG A 311 -22.43 -7.87 15.57
CA ARG A 311 -21.68 -8.10 14.33
C ARG A 311 -20.97 -9.45 14.36
N SER A 312 -20.79 -10.06 13.18
CA SER A 312 -20.08 -11.34 13.03
C SER A 312 -19.52 -11.48 11.62
N ASN A 313 -18.21 -11.65 11.49
CA ASN A 313 -17.55 -11.84 10.19
C ASN A 313 -17.88 -13.19 9.55
N ALA A 314 -18.31 -14.18 10.32
CA ALA A 314 -18.81 -15.43 9.77
C ALA A 314 -20.12 -15.25 8.97
N LYS A 315 -20.78 -14.10 9.08
CA LYS A 315 -22.14 -13.86 8.54
C LYS A 315 -22.28 -12.55 7.78
N ASN A 316 -21.44 -11.56 8.07
CA ASN A 316 -21.50 -10.24 7.47
C ASN A 316 -20.49 -10.16 6.33
N VAL A 317 -20.99 -9.92 5.12
CA VAL A 317 -20.16 -9.59 3.95
C VAL A 317 -19.75 -8.13 4.08
N PRO A 318 -18.50 -7.74 3.77
CA PRO A 318 -18.11 -6.33 3.74
C PRO A 318 -19.06 -5.53 2.83
N PRO A 319 -19.31 -4.24 3.14
CA PRO A 319 -20.21 -3.39 2.35
C PRO A 319 -19.76 -3.27 0.88
N TYR A 320 -18.46 -3.42 0.66
CA TYR A 320 -17.81 -3.51 -0.64
C TYR A 320 -17.17 -4.91 -0.78
N ASN A 321 -17.67 -5.70 -1.72
CA ASN A 321 -17.03 -6.95 -2.12
C ASN A 321 -16.04 -6.63 -3.25
N LEU A 322 -14.75 -6.66 -2.94
CA LEU A 322 -13.72 -6.70 -3.96
C LEU A 322 -13.62 -8.18 -4.37
N ASP A 323 -13.99 -8.50 -5.62
CA ASP A 323 -13.97 -9.88 -6.11
C ASP A 323 -12.50 -10.34 -6.25
N TYR A 324 -11.92 -10.93 -5.20
CA TYR A 324 -10.62 -11.60 -5.28
C TYR A 324 -10.83 -13.08 -5.65
N ALA A 325 -10.12 -13.55 -6.67
CA ALA A 325 -10.29 -14.90 -7.21
C ALA A 325 -9.95 -16.04 -6.22
N ASP A 326 -9.26 -15.72 -5.11
CA ASP A 326 -8.62 -16.68 -4.20
C ASP A 326 -9.24 -16.75 -2.79
N ASP A 327 -10.42 -16.17 -2.57
CA ASP A 327 -11.08 -16.23 -1.27
C ASP A 327 -11.32 -17.69 -0.81
N PRO A 328 -10.74 -18.14 0.32
CA PRO A 328 -10.72 -19.56 0.67
C PRO A 328 -12.08 -20.04 1.19
N ALA A 329 -12.89 -20.59 0.30
CA ALA A 329 -14.15 -21.24 0.66
C ALA A 329 -13.90 -22.50 1.54
N GLY A 330 -14.52 -22.55 2.73
CA GLY A 330 -14.79 -23.81 3.45
C GLY A 330 -13.73 -24.34 4.42
N ARG A 331 -12.90 -23.49 5.04
CA ARG A 331 -12.00 -23.92 6.16
C ARG A 331 -12.68 -23.79 7.54
N PRO A 332 -12.26 -24.58 8.56
CA PRO A 332 -12.87 -24.51 9.90
C PRO A 332 -12.75 -23.10 10.50
N LEU A 333 -13.85 -22.63 11.13
CA LEU A 333 -14.10 -21.27 11.64
C LEU A 333 -12.86 -20.58 12.25
N ARG A 334 -12.15 -19.84 11.40
CA ARG A 334 -11.33 -18.67 11.76
C ARG A 334 -12.18 -17.43 11.48
N VAL A 335 -11.78 -16.26 11.99
CA VAL A 335 -12.31 -14.98 11.49
C VAL A 335 -12.20 -15.04 9.97
N ALA A 336 -13.30 -14.74 9.24
CA ALA A 336 -13.32 -14.87 7.78
C ALA A 336 -12.14 -14.12 7.13
N HIS A 337 -11.77 -12.98 7.73
CA HIS A 337 -10.65 -12.13 7.35
C HIS A 337 -9.96 -11.64 8.65
N ALA A 338 -8.78 -12.18 8.98
CA ALA A 338 -8.06 -11.71 10.18
C ALA A 338 -7.58 -10.27 9.99
N TYR A 339 -7.41 -9.54 11.10
CA TYR A 339 -6.92 -8.16 11.08
C TYR A 339 -7.83 -7.17 10.35
N GLY A 340 -9.13 -7.44 10.22
CA GLY A 340 -10.06 -6.44 9.71
C GLY A 340 -10.45 -5.38 10.74
N ILE A 341 -10.92 -4.23 10.25
CA ILE A 341 -11.31 -3.07 11.06
C ILE A 341 -12.80 -2.75 10.85
N ASP A 342 -13.54 -2.61 11.95
CA ASP A 342 -14.92 -2.10 11.93
C ASP A 342 -14.94 -0.68 12.51
N TYR A 343 -15.67 0.20 11.82
CA TYR A 343 -15.97 1.58 12.25
C TYR A 343 -17.46 1.68 12.55
N LEU A 344 -17.84 1.98 13.80
CA LEU A 344 -19.22 2.29 14.18
C LEU A 344 -19.32 3.78 14.49
N ARG A 345 -19.88 4.56 13.57
CA ARG A 345 -19.97 6.02 13.69
C ARG A 345 -21.33 6.43 14.27
N LEU A 346 -21.30 7.29 15.28
CA LEU A 346 -22.47 7.73 16.02
C LEU A 346 -22.46 9.25 16.18
N ARG A 347 -23.65 9.83 16.14
CA ARG A 347 -23.90 11.19 16.68
C ARG A 347 -24.85 11.09 17.85
N ALA A 348 -24.65 11.92 18.88
CA ALA A 348 -25.62 12.01 19.97
C ALA A 348 -26.53 13.23 19.81
N SER A 349 -27.78 13.07 20.21
CA SER A 349 -28.81 14.13 20.18
C SER A 349 -29.26 14.55 21.58
N THR A 350 -28.53 14.11 22.60
CA THR A 350 -28.85 14.33 24.01
C THR A 350 -27.59 14.53 24.84
N GLN A 351 -27.71 15.29 25.93
CA GLN A 351 -26.65 15.54 26.91
C GLN A 351 -26.52 14.43 27.96
N LYS A 352 -27.42 13.44 27.93
CA LYS A 352 -27.39 12.32 28.87
C LYS A 352 -26.09 11.53 28.69
N THR A 353 -25.47 11.13 29.79
CA THR A 353 -24.27 10.30 29.77
C THR A 353 -24.51 9.04 28.94
N MET A 354 -23.65 8.81 27.95
CA MET A 354 -23.64 7.60 27.14
C MET A 354 -22.67 6.60 27.76
N VAL A 355 -23.14 5.39 28.03
CA VAL A 355 -22.30 4.29 28.52
C VAL A 355 -22.15 3.27 27.41
N ILE A 356 -20.93 3.09 26.92
CA ILE A 356 -20.57 2.19 25.83
C ILE A 356 -19.88 0.98 26.43
N SER A 357 -20.38 -0.22 26.13
CA SER A 357 -19.82 -1.50 26.57
C SER A 357 -19.54 -2.40 25.38
N PHE A 358 -18.44 -3.14 25.44
CA PHE A 358 -18.02 -4.09 24.41
C PHE A 358 -17.92 -5.51 24.98
N VAL A 359 -18.39 -6.49 24.21
CA VAL A 359 -18.20 -7.92 24.48
C VAL A 359 -17.86 -8.63 23.17
N GLY A 360 -16.68 -9.24 23.13
CA GLY A 360 -16.23 -10.09 22.02
C GLY A 360 -16.40 -11.58 22.31
N ASP A 361 -16.33 -12.41 21.27
CA ASP A 361 -16.18 -13.85 21.47
C ASP A 361 -14.81 -14.21 22.06
N LYS A 362 -14.77 -15.23 22.94
CA LYS A 362 -13.55 -15.62 23.68
C LYS A 362 -12.38 -16.09 22.81
N GLY A 363 -12.64 -16.42 21.54
CA GLY A 363 -11.63 -16.94 20.64
C GLY A 363 -10.86 -15.84 19.93
N THR A 364 -11.43 -14.64 19.82
CA THR A 364 -10.86 -13.53 19.06
C THR A 364 -10.16 -12.54 19.97
N ALA A 365 -8.92 -12.19 19.60
CA ALA A 365 -8.21 -11.09 20.22
C ALA A 365 -8.77 -9.78 19.64
N PHE A 366 -9.63 -9.10 20.38
CA PHE A 366 -10.14 -7.80 19.99
C PHE A 366 -9.32 -6.69 20.60
N ARG A 367 -9.23 -5.58 19.87
CA ARG A 367 -8.98 -4.28 20.46
C ARG A 367 -10.11 -3.35 20.04
N ALA A 368 -10.51 -2.49 20.96
CA ALA A 368 -11.60 -1.58 20.71
C ALA A 368 -11.34 -0.25 21.41
N ASP A 369 -11.68 0.82 20.73
CA ASP A 369 -11.53 2.19 21.23
C ASP A 369 -12.81 2.99 20.96
N VAL A 370 -13.10 3.90 21.88
CA VAL A 370 -14.05 4.98 21.65
C VAL A 370 -13.25 6.24 21.32
N VAL A 371 -13.42 6.75 20.10
CA VAL A 371 -12.82 7.99 19.64
C VAL A 371 -13.88 9.08 19.63
N LEU A 372 -13.58 10.17 20.32
CA LEU A 372 -14.45 11.33 20.46
C LEU A 372 -13.85 12.49 19.68
N SER A 373 -14.55 12.99 18.67
CA SER A 373 -14.07 14.06 17.81
C SER A 373 -14.75 15.39 18.12
N GLU A 374 -13.96 16.44 18.38
CA GLU A 374 -14.41 17.81 18.64
C GLU A 374 -13.66 18.78 17.71
N GLY A 375 -14.31 19.17 16.61
CA GLY A 375 -13.63 19.91 15.53
C GLY A 375 -12.52 19.07 14.90
N ASP A 376 -11.30 19.62 14.87
CA ASP A 376 -10.10 18.95 14.35
C ASP A 376 -9.33 18.16 15.42
N ALA A 377 -9.81 18.15 16.67
CA ALA A 377 -9.21 17.44 17.78
C ALA A 377 -9.97 16.14 18.07
N TYR A 378 -9.26 15.14 18.60
CA TYR A 378 -9.87 13.90 19.05
C TYR A 378 -9.24 13.37 20.34
N THR A 379 -10.00 12.57 21.08
CA THR A 379 -9.50 11.78 22.21
C THR A 379 -9.86 10.32 22.04
N VAL A 380 -8.95 9.43 22.46
CA VAL A 380 -9.11 7.98 22.36
C VAL A 380 -9.29 7.40 23.76
N HIS A 381 -10.32 6.57 23.93
CA HIS A 381 -10.63 5.89 25.18
C HIS A 381 -10.68 4.37 24.95
N PRO A 382 -9.74 3.60 25.52
CA PRO A 382 -9.75 2.15 25.40
C PRO A 382 -11.06 1.53 25.90
N LEU A 383 -11.68 0.71 25.05
CA LEU A 383 -12.93 0.01 25.32
C LEU A 383 -12.64 -1.46 25.61
N ALA A 384 -11.99 -1.71 26.74
CA ALA A 384 -11.68 -3.07 27.17
C ALA A 384 -12.96 -3.87 27.48
N GLU A 385 -12.92 -5.18 27.24
CA GLU A 385 -14.02 -6.08 27.57
C GLU A 385 -14.42 -5.91 29.05
N TRP A 386 -15.72 -5.76 29.31
CA TRP A 386 -16.29 -5.55 30.65
C TRP A 386 -15.93 -4.23 31.35
N THR A 387 -15.22 -3.32 30.69
CA THR A 387 -14.90 -1.98 31.21
C THR A 387 -15.58 -0.93 30.34
N PRO A 388 -16.78 -0.47 30.72
CA PRO A 388 -17.52 0.50 29.92
C PRO A 388 -16.78 1.84 29.84
N VAL A 389 -16.93 2.53 28.72
CA VAL A 389 -16.55 3.93 28.56
C VAL A 389 -17.79 4.80 28.78
N ALA A 390 -17.69 5.76 29.70
CA ALA A 390 -18.73 6.76 29.92
C ALA A 390 -18.36 8.07 29.19
N VAL A 391 -19.24 8.53 28.32
CA VAL A 391 -19.10 9.78 27.56
C VAL A 391 -20.12 10.77 28.11
N GLU A 392 -19.63 11.77 28.84
CA GLU A 392 -20.44 12.87 29.36
C GLU A 392 -20.78 13.87 28.25
N SER A 393 -22.04 14.34 28.25
CA SER A 393 -22.56 15.28 27.24
C SER A 393 -22.16 14.92 25.81
N PRO A 394 -22.54 13.72 25.32
CA PRO A 394 -22.03 13.19 24.07
C PRO A 394 -22.45 14.00 22.83
N ASP A 395 -23.47 14.86 22.94
CA ASP A 395 -23.94 15.77 21.90
C ASP A 395 -22.96 16.92 21.59
N GLN A 396 -21.93 17.12 22.43
CA GLN A 396 -20.88 18.11 22.17
C GLN A 396 -19.90 17.65 21.08
N TYR A 397 -19.78 16.34 20.84
CA TYR A 397 -18.86 15.79 19.86
C TYR A 397 -19.49 15.81 18.47
N ASN A 398 -18.68 16.15 17.47
CA ASN A 398 -19.09 16.09 16.06
C ASN A 398 -19.42 14.64 15.66
N GLU A 399 -18.63 13.73 16.22
CA GLU A 399 -18.75 12.29 16.02
C GLU A 399 -18.19 11.53 17.22
N ILE A 400 -18.82 10.37 17.47
CA ILE A 400 -18.34 9.32 18.37
C ILE A 400 -18.10 8.09 17.50
N CYS A 401 -16.86 7.69 17.31
CA CYS A 401 -16.50 6.50 16.54
C CYS A 401 -16.08 5.38 17.49
N ILE A 402 -16.69 4.21 17.36
CA ILE A 402 -16.25 3.00 18.07
C ILE A 402 -15.49 2.15 17.06
N LEU A 403 -14.18 2.08 17.25
CA LEU A 403 -13.24 1.34 16.42
C LEU A 403 -13.03 -0.03 17.00
N ILE A 404 -13.02 -1.05 16.13
CA ILE A 404 -12.83 -2.43 16.57
C ILE A 404 -11.88 -3.12 15.59
N THR A 405 -10.71 -3.51 16.08
CA THR A 405 -9.77 -4.38 15.37
C THR A 405 -9.83 -5.79 15.94
N ARG A 406 -9.41 -6.78 15.14
CA ARG A 406 -9.53 -8.19 15.50
C ARG A 406 -8.33 -9.01 15.04
N GLY A 407 -7.87 -9.96 15.85
CA GLY A 407 -6.79 -10.88 15.52
C GLY A 407 -7.27 -12.14 14.77
N ALA A 408 -6.32 -13.03 14.45
CA ALA A 408 -6.56 -14.20 13.59
C ALA A 408 -7.38 -15.37 14.19
N ALA A 409 -7.61 -15.37 15.50
CA ALA A 409 -8.32 -16.46 16.17
C ALA A 409 -9.81 -16.13 16.38
N GLY A 410 -10.63 -17.16 16.63
CA GLY A 410 -12.05 -17.01 16.99
C GLY A 410 -12.98 -16.75 15.81
N THR A 411 -14.15 -16.16 16.09
CA THR A 411 -15.19 -15.95 15.07
C THR A 411 -15.31 -14.50 14.60
N GLY A 412 -14.65 -13.56 15.29
CA GLY A 412 -14.82 -12.13 15.04
C GLY A 412 -16.24 -11.66 15.38
N THR A 413 -16.95 -12.36 16.27
CA THR A 413 -18.30 -11.98 16.69
C THR A 413 -18.19 -11.09 17.91
N TYR A 414 -18.88 -9.96 17.88
CA TYR A 414 -18.92 -9.03 19.01
C TYR A 414 -20.29 -8.35 19.13
N SER A 415 -20.51 -7.76 20.30
CA SER A 415 -21.66 -6.92 20.63
C SER A 415 -21.18 -5.62 21.26
N VAL A 416 -21.65 -4.50 20.74
CA VAL A 416 -21.49 -3.18 21.36
C VAL A 416 -22.86 -2.77 21.89
N LYS A 417 -22.93 -2.52 23.20
CA LYS A 417 -24.14 -2.04 23.87
C LYS A 417 -23.91 -0.60 24.30
N ILE A 418 -24.85 0.26 23.95
CA ILE A 418 -24.85 1.68 24.30
C ILE A 418 -26.13 1.97 25.08
N GLU A 419 -25.99 2.52 26.28
CA GLU A 419 -27.12 2.81 27.16
C GLU A 419 -26.95 4.14 27.90
N GLN A 420 -28.04 4.60 28.50
CA GLN A 420 -28.02 5.81 29.30
C GLN A 420 -27.35 5.51 30.66
N GLY A 421 -26.33 6.29 31.01
CA GLY A 421 -25.77 6.31 32.36
C GLY A 421 -26.73 6.96 33.36
N GLU A 422 -26.57 6.58 34.64
CA GLU A 422 -27.28 7.19 35.77
C GLU A 422 -26.89 8.64 36.03
#